data_AF-A0A0K8PTV0-F1
#
_entry.id   AF-A0A0K8PTV0-F1
#
_cell.length_a   1.000
_cell.length_b   1.000
_cell.length_c   1.000
_cell.angle_alpha   90.00
_cell.angle_beta   90.00
_cell.angle_gamma   90.00
#
_symmetry.space_group_name_H-M   'P 1'
#
loop_
_entity.id
_entity.type
_entity.pdbx_description
1 polymer ?
#
loop_
_entity_poly.entity_id
_entity_poly.type
_entity_poly.pdbx_seq_one_letter_code
_entity_poly.pdbx_strand_id
1 'polypeptide(L)'
;MTVLAVPQPAGAAETSPVGFGAGTTGGGSASAVTVSTLSAFKSAVAGNSAKVVRVNGLISLSGQVDIGSNTTVLGVGSASGFTGGGLRLKKVSNVVIRNLDISKPVAPADGITVEASSKVWIDHNSFSADRDHDKDHYDGLLDVNHGADNVTVSWNTFKNHFKGSLVGHSDNNASEDTGRLKVTYHHNHFANVYSRIPSLRFGTGHFYNNYVEGADTACHSRMGAQMLVENNVFRSTKVAVTTNRSSDVDGYANLRGNDLGGAATEVSRVGTFTSPPYAYTAEPASSVVASVTSGAGAGKL
;
A
#
# COMPACT_ATOMS: atom_id res chain seq x y z
N MET A 1 40.03 -1.49 10.45
CA MET A 1 39.03 -1.00 11.42
C MET A 1 37.70 -0.89 10.70
N THR A 2 36.80 -1.83 10.94
CA THR A 2 35.45 -1.84 10.38
C THR A 2 34.60 -0.90 11.23
N VAL A 3 34.23 0.26 10.67
CA VAL A 3 33.30 1.17 11.35
C VAL A 3 31.92 0.53 11.26
N LEU A 4 31.49 -0.10 12.35
CA LEU A 4 30.10 -0.49 12.55
C LEU A 4 29.26 0.78 12.49
N ALA A 5 28.45 0.93 11.44
CA ALA A 5 27.40 1.93 11.40
C ALA A 5 26.43 1.62 12.55
N VAL A 6 26.41 2.50 13.55
CA VAL A 6 25.43 2.44 14.64
C VAL A 6 24.03 2.61 14.02
N PRO A 7 23.01 1.82 14.41
CA PRO A 7 21.65 2.03 13.94
C PRO A 7 21.24 3.47 14.22
N GLN A 8 20.84 4.18 13.18
CA GLN A 8 20.30 5.53 13.31
C GLN A 8 19.07 5.45 14.24
N PRO A 9 18.94 6.30 15.27
CA PRO A 9 17.70 6.39 16.01
C PRO A 9 16.57 6.67 15.03
N ALA A 10 15.37 6.12 15.27
CA ALA A 10 14.19 6.31 14.42
C ALA A 10 14.04 7.81 14.11
N GLY A 11 14.36 8.20 12.88
CA GLY A 11 14.18 9.57 12.42
C GLY A 11 12.70 9.91 12.46
N ALA A 12 12.37 11.21 12.48
CA ALA A 12 10.99 11.63 12.26
C ALA A 12 10.47 11.02 10.94
N ALA A 13 9.20 10.58 10.92
CA ALA A 13 8.64 10.01 9.71
C ALA A 13 8.70 11.01 8.54
N GLU A 14 8.77 10.48 7.32
CA GLU A 14 8.81 11.27 6.10
C GLU A 14 7.66 12.28 6.06
N THR A 15 7.91 13.50 5.60
CA THR A 15 6.87 14.54 5.51
C THR A 15 6.20 14.61 4.15
N SER A 16 6.69 13.83 3.18
CA SER A 16 6.19 13.74 1.81
C SER A 16 6.48 12.36 1.20
N PRO A 17 5.64 11.84 0.28
CA PRO A 17 5.86 10.54 -0.33
C PRO A 17 7.11 10.50 -1.21
N VAL A 18 7.88 9.41 -1.06
CA VAL A 18 8.88 9.01 -2.06
C VAL A 18 8.22 8.04 -3.06
N GLY A 19 8.47 8.25 -4.35
CA GLY A 19 7.96 7.38 -5.40
C GLY A 19 6.95 8.04 -6.33
N PHE A 20 6.13 7.23 -7.00
CA PHE A 20 5.16 7.72 -7.97
C PHE A 20 4.10 8.66 -7.36
N GLY A 21 3.83 8.56 -6.05
CA GLY A 21 2.98 9.50 -5.33
C GLY A 21 3.62 10.86 -4.99
N ALA A 22 4.89 11.09 -5.35
CA ALA A 22 5.61 12.34 -5.08
C ALA A 22 4.80 13.58 -5.50
N GLY A 23 4.82 14.61 -4.65
CA GLY A 23 4.04 15.83 -4.82
C GLY A 23 2.59 15.77 -4.31
N THR A 24 2.17 14.66 -3.71
CA THR A 24 0.89 14.59 -2.96
C THR A 24 1.02 15.33 -1.64
N THR A 25 0.11 16.29 -1.39
CA THR A 25 0.10 17.16 -0.20
C THR A 25 -1.16 17.00 0.65
N GLY A 26 -2.21 16.36 0.11
CA GLY A 26 -3.49 16.18 0.79
C GLY A 26 -4.15 17.52 1.12
N GLY A 27 -4.53 17.70 2.38
CA GLY A 27 -5.06 18.95 2.93
C GLY A 27 -4.03 20.06 3.11
N GLY A 28 -2.73 19.78 2.89
CA GLY A 28 -1.65 20.74 3.06
C GLY A 28 -1.63 21.37 4.46
N SER A 29 -1.66 22.69 4.51
CA SER A 29 -1.64 23.49 5.74
C SER A 29 -3.03 23.88 6.25
N ALA A 30 -4.11 23.25 5.77
CA ALA A 30 -5.45 23.55 6.25
C ALA A 30 -5.58 23.23 7.75
N SER A 31 -6.34 24.07 8.48
CA SER A 31 -6.62 23.83 9.90
C SER A 31 -7.29 22.49 10.10
N ALA A 32 -6.79 21.71 11.05
CA ALA A 32 -7.29 20.37 11.30
C ALA A 32 -8.62 20.37 12.05
N VAL A 33 -9.56 19.53 11.60
CA VAL A 33 -10.79 19.19 12.34
C VAL A 33 -10.63 17.80 12.93
N THR A 34 -10.87 17.64 14.23
CA THR A 34 -10.83 16.33 14.89
C THR A 34 -12.24 15.74 15.01
N VAL A 35 -12.38 14.48 14.63
CA VAL A 35 -13.66 13.74 14.62
C VAL A 35 -13.51 12.40 15.33
N SER A 36 -14.57 11.96 16.00
CA SER A 36 -14.63 10.68 16.71
C SER A 36 -15.90 9.87 16.41
N THR A 37 -16.76 10.36 15.51
CA THR A 37 -18.01 9.70 15.12
C THR A 37 -18.09 9.56 13.60
N LEU A 38 -18.81 8.54 13.14
CA LEU A 38 -19.00 8.31 11.70
C LEU A 38 -19.68 9.49 11.00
N SER A 39 -20.69 10.10 11.62
CA SER A 39 -21.40 11.24 11.04
C SER A 39 -20.48 12.44 10.87
N ALA A 40 -19.71 12.80 11.91
CA ALA A 40 -18.75 13.89 11.83
C ALA A 40 -17.65 13.61 10.81
N PHE A 41 -17.15 12.37 10.74
CA PHE A 41 -16.15 11.97 9.75
C PHE A 41 -16.67 12.13 8.32
N LYS A 42 -17.85 11.58 8.01
CA LYS A 42 -18.48 11.71 6.68
C LYS A 42 -18.64 13.17 6.26
N SER A 43 -19.09 14.04 7.17
CA SER A 43 -19.21 15.47 6.88
C SER A 43 -17.85 16.14 6.64
N ALA A 44 -16.83 15.79 7.44
CA ALA A 44 -15.52 16.43 7.37
C ALA A 44 -14.72 16.05 6.12
N VAL A 45 -14.90 14.85 5.56
CA VAL A 45 -14.14 14.36 4.40
C VAL A 45 -14.79 14.64 3.04
N ALA A 46 -16.03 15.15 3.03
CA ALA A 46 -16.77 15.43 1.80
C ALA A 46 -16.24 16.65 1.01
N GLY A 47 -16.53 16.68 -0.29
CA GLY A 47 -16.18 17.78 -1.19
C GLY A 47 -14.68 17.92 -1.49
N ASN A 48 -14.28 18.93 -2.25
CA ASN A 48 -12.91 18.99 -2.81
C ASN A 48 -12.01 20.11 -2.23
N SER A 49 -12.51 20.91 -1.29
CA SER A 49 -11.70 21.92 -0.62
C SER A 49 -10.62 21.29 0.25
N ALA A 50 -9.44 21.93 0.32
CA ALA A 50 -8.33 21.48 1.15
C ALA A 50 -8.75 21.29 2.62
N LYS A 51 -8.48 20.11 3.18
CA LYS A 51 -8.91 19.75 4.54
C LYS A 51 -8.00 18.74 5.20
N VAL A 52 -7.76 18.93 6.49
CA VAL A 52 -7.08 17.96 7.36
C VAL A 52 -8.09 17.44 8.37
N VAL A 53 -8.36 16.15 8.33
CA VAL A 53 -9.33 15.47 9.21
C VAL A 53 -8.58 14.51 10.12
N ARG A 54 -8.57 14.81 11.41
CA ARG A 54 -7.95 13.97 12.44
C ARG A 54 -8.99 13.01 13.00
N VAL A 55 -8.74 11.71 12.90
CA VAL A 55 -9.60 10.66 13.45
C VAL A 55 -9.12 10.34 14.87
N ASN A 56 -10.00 10.43 15.86
CA ASN A 56 -9.69 10.11 17.25
C ASN A 56 -10.61 8.99 17.75
N GLY A 57 -10.04 7.79 17.88
CA GLY A 57 -10.74 6.56 18.22
C GLY A 57 -11.03 5.68 17.01
N LEU A 58 -11.56 4.49 17.28
CA LEU A 58 -11.89 3.50 16.26
C LEU A 58 -13.37 3.63 15.84
N ILE A 59 -13.60 4.06 14.60
CA ILE A 59 -14.95 4.30 14.05
C ILE A 59 -15.42 3.05 13.30
N SER A 60 -16.54 2.47 13.72
CA SER A 60 -17.16 1.36 12.99
C SER A 60 -17.83 1.84 11.70
N LEU A 61 -17.58 1.12 10.61
CA LEU A 61 -18.14 1.36 9.29
C LEU A 61 -19.07 0.19 8.89
N SER A 62 -20.04 0.50 8.04
CA SER A 62 -20.80 -0.48 7.26
C SER A 62 -20.68 -0.06 5.80
N GLY A 63 -19.90 -0.82 5.03
CA GLY A 63 -19.50 -0.46 3.67
C GLY A 63 -18.35 0.56 3.64
N GLN A 64 -18.39 1.46 2.65
CA GLN A 64 -17.28 2.38 2.36
C GLN A 64 -17.67 3.84 2.59
N VAL A 65 -16.71 4.67 2.99
CA VAL A 65 -16.84 6.14 3.06
C VAL A 65 -16.01 6.80 1.96
N ASP A 66 -16.67 7.59 1.11
CA ASP A 66 -15.99 8.35 0.05
C ASP A 66 -15.20 9.53 0.61
N ILE A 67 -13.94 9.64 0.18
CA ILE A 67 -13.02 10.73 0.54
C ILE A 67 -12.89 11.69 -0.64
N GLY A 68 -13.12 12.97 -0.39
CA GLY A 68 -12.98 14.02 -1.41
C GLY A 68 -11.53 14.43 -1.70
N SER A 69 -11.32 15.19 -2.78
CA SER A 69 -9.98 15.67 -3.17
C SER A 69 -9.36 16.63 -2.14
N ASN A 70 -8.04 16.78 -2.18
CA ASN A 70 -7.27 17.68 -1.29
C ASN A 70 -7.49 17.37 0.19
N THR A 71 -7.46 16.08 0.54
CA THR A 71 -7.80 15.62 1.89
C THR A 71 -6.61 14.92 2.52
N THR A 72 -6.31 15.27 3.77
CA THR A 72 -5.49 14.43 4.65
C THR A 72 -6.40 13.82 5.71
N VAL A 73 -6.50 12.49 5.75
CA VAL A 73 -7.08 11.75 6.89
C VAL A 73 -5.94 11.24 7.75
N LEU A 74 -5.91 11.64 9.02
CA LEU A 74 -4.80 11.39 9.93
C LEU A 74 -5.30 10.78 11.25
N GLY A 75 -4.84 9.60 11.63
CA GLY A 75 -5.18 9.03 12.95
C GLY A 75 -4.48 9.76 14.10
N VAL A 76 -5.18 9.91 15.23
CA VAL A 76 -4.63 10.43 16.49
C VAL A 76 -4.14 9.26 17.34
N GLY A 77 -2.83 9.12 17.49
CA GLY A 77 -2.24 7.95 18.16
C GLY A 77 -2.38 6.66 17.33
N SER A 78 -2.04 5.52 17.92
CA SER A 78 -1.98 4.23 17.23
C SER A 78 -3.32 3.49 17.11
N ALA A 79 -4.31 3.85 17.93
CA ALA A 79 -5.60 3.15 18.02
C ALA A 79 -6.75 3.87 17.29
N SER A 80 -6.43 4.85 16.45
CA SER A 80 -7.42 5.64 15.72
C SER A 80 -7.56 5.15 14.29
N GLY A 81 -8.80 4.99 13.83
CA GLY A 81 -9.07 4.58 12.46
C GLY A 81 -10.46 3.97 12.28
N PHE A 82 -10.54 2.86 11.55
CA PHE A 82 -11.80 2.31 11.05
C PHE A 82 -11.87 0.78 11.17
N THR A 83 -13.05 0.25 11.46
CA THR A 83 -13.29 -1.19 11.47
C THR A 83 -14.61 -1.57 10.81
N GLY A 84 -14.70 -2.77 10.22
CA GLY A 84 -15.96 -3.33 9.68
C GLY A 84 -16.29 -2.88 8.24
N GLY A 85 -15.45 -2.03 7.65
CA GLY A 85 -15.59 -1.48 6.31
C GLY A 85 -14.32 -0.72 5.92
N GLY A 86 -14.42 0.26 5.04
CA GLY A 86 -13.22 1.03 4.65
C GLY A 86 -13.46 2.36 3.96
N LEU A 87 -12.40 2.89 3.36
CA LEU A 87 -12.38 4.21 2.73
C LEU A 87 -12.29 4.08 1.21
N ARG A 88 -12.97 4.95 0.48
CA ARG A 88 -12.91 4.96 -0.99
C ARG A 88 -12.48 6.32 -1.52
N LEU A 89 -11.45 6.31 -2.35
CA LEU A 89 -10.99 7.45 -3.11
C LEU A 89 -11.45 7.23 -4.55
N LYS A 90 -12.58 7.84 -4.92
CA LYS A 90 -13.21 7.62 -6.23
C LYS A 90 -13.22 8.90 -7.06
N LYS A 91 -12.52 8.90 -8.18
CA LYS A 91 -12.40 10.06 -9.09
C LYS A 91 -11.90 11.32 -8.38
N VAL A 92 -10.93 11.17 -7.49
CA VAL A 92 -10.34 12.26 -6.71
C VAL A 92 -8.84 12.38 -6.96
N SER A 93 -8.27 13.49 -6.50
CA SER A 93 -6.82 13.67 -6.52
C SER A 93 -6.30 14.35 -5.26
N ASN A 94 -5.02 14.17 -5.00
CA ASN A 94 -4.30 14.79 -3.89
C ASN A 94 -4.86 14.38 -2.53
N VAL A 95 -4.68 13.10 -2.18
CA VAL A 95 -5.20 12.54 -0.93
C VAL A 95 -4.10 11.83 -0.15
N VAL A 96 -4.04 12.12 1.15
CA VAL A 96 -3.14 11.47 2.11
C VAL A 96 -3.99 10.69 3.12
N ILE A 97 -3.75 9.39 3.25
CA ILE A 97 -4.36 8.52 4.27
C ILE A 97 -3.24 8.02 5.18
N ARG A 98 -3.24 8.45 6.44
CA ARG A 98 -2.04 8.33 7.27
C ARG A 98 -2.31 7.98 8.73
N ASN A 99 -1.48 7.11 9.30
CA ASN A 99 -1.48 6.79 10.73
C ASN A 99 -2.80 6.21 11.25
N LEU A 100 -3.50 5.40 10.46
CA LEU A 100 -4.78 4.80 10.84
C LEU A 100 -4.66 3.31 11.11
N ASP A 101 -5.39 2.82 12.11
CA ASP A 101 -5.73 1.40 12.25
C ASP A 101 -6.97 1.09 11.40
N ILE A 102 -6.84 0.22 10.40
CA ILE A 102 -7.89 -0.13 9.44
C ILE A 102 -8.07 -1.64 9.48
N SER A 103 -9.17 -2.11 10.08
CA SER A 103 -9.36 -3.52 10.37
C SER A 103 -10.66 -4.11 9.83
N LYS A 104 -10.63 -5.39 9.48
CA LYS A 104 -11.80 -6.21 9.17
C LYS A 104 -12.75 -5.56 8.14
N PRO A 105 -12.25 -5.20 6.94
CA PRO A 105 -13.10 -4.64 5.90
C PRO A 105 -14.06 -5.72 5.37
N VAL A 106 -15.29 -5.73 5.89
CA VAL A 106 -16.31 -6.73 5.52
C VAL A 106 -16.64 -6.56 4.05
N ALA A 107 -16.58 -7.65 3.29
CA ALA A 107 -16.89 -7.65 1.87
C ALA A 107 -18.31 -7.07 1.63
N PRO A 108 -18.52 -6.27 0.57
CA PRO A 108 -17.61 -6.01 -0.54
C PRO A 108 -16.73 -4.75 -0.34
N ALA A 109 -16.48 -4.32 0.90
CA ALA A 109 -15.53 -3.24 1.15
C ALA A 109 -14.09 -3.75 1.21
N ASP A 110 -13.17 -2.96 0.67
CA ASP A 110 -11.74 -3.06 1.00
C ASP A 110 -11.41 -2.14 2.17
N GLY A 111 -10.24 -2.32 2.79
CA GLY A 111 -9.74 -1.37 3.80
C GLY A 111 -9.58 0.04 3.22
N ILE A 112 -8.92 0.13 2.06
CA ILE A 112 -8.90 1.32 1.20
C ILE A 112 -9.06 0.90 -0.26
N THR A 113 -9.97 1.54 -0.98
CA THR A 113 -10.12 1.41 -2.44
C THR A 113 -9.73 2.73 -3.11
N VAL A 114 -8.81 2.71 -4.07
CA VAL A 114 -8.40 3.84 -4.90
C VAL A 114 -8.86 3.60 -6.34
N GLU A 115 -9.95 4.25 -6.72
CA GLU A 115 -10.64 4.05 -8.00
C GLU A 115 -10.54 5.32 -8.85
N ALA A 116 -9.98 5.23 -10.06
CA ALA A 116 -9.89 6.34 -11.01
C ALA A 116 -9.33 7.64 -10.40
N SER A 117 -8.40 7.50 -9.46
CA SER A 117 -7.86 8.59 -8.65
C SER A 117 -6.36 8.72 -8.83
N SER A 118 -5.78 9.90 -8.52
CA SER A 118 -4.33 10.08 -8.67
C SER A 118 -3.69 11.00 -7.65
N LYS A 119 -2.37 10.90 -7.46
CA LYS A 119 -1.64 11.61 -6.40
C LYS A 119 -2.19 11.22 -5.03
N VAL A 120 -1.91 9.96 -4.66
CA VAL A 120 -2.38 9.35 -3.42
C VAL A 120 -1.17 8.87 -2.62
N TRP A 121 -1.19 9.15 -1.32
CA TRP A 121 -0.19 8.67 -0.37
C TRP A 121 -0.86 7.91 0.76
N ILE A 122 -0.50 6.65 0.92
CA ILE A 122 -1.01 5.74 1.96
C ILE A 122 0.17 5.41 2.86
N ASP A 123 0.22 6.00 4.04
CA ASP A 123 1.43 6.04 4.86
C ASP A 123 1.21 5.66 6.33
N HIS A 124 2.08 4.85 6.92
CA HIS A 124 2.03 4.53 8.36
C HIS A 124 0.67 4.01 8.84
N ASN A 125 -0.10 3.33 8.00
CA ASN A 125 -1.35 2.71 8.42
C ASN A 125 -1.11 1.27 8.86
N SER A 126 -1.98 0.77 9.72
CA SER A 126 -2.02 -0.63 10.13
C SER A 126 -3.28 -1.28 9.59
N PHE A 127 -3.12 -2.10 8.55
CA PHE A 127 -4.17 -2.91 7.95
C PHE A 127 -4.20 -4.29 8.58
N SER A 128 -5.39 -4.76 8.98
CA SER A 128 -5.54 -6.12 9.52
C SER A 128 -6.91 -6.74 9.25
N ALA A 129 -6.97 -8.06 9.31
CA ALA A 129 -8.20 -8.83 9.36
C ALA A 129 -7.96 -10.08 10.22
N ASP A 130 -8.64 -11.18 9.89
CA ASP A 130 -8.31 -12.54 10.34
C ASP A 130 -8.44 -13.52 9.16
N ARG A 131 -8.03 -14.77 9.39
CA ARG A 131 -8.09 -15.87 8.42
C ARG A 131 -8.94 -17.04 8.92
N ASP A 132 -9.81 -16.78 9.89
CA ASP A 132 -10.63 -17.79 10.56
C ASP A 132 -11.95 -18.09 9.80
N HIS A 133 -12.08 -17.48 8.61
CA HIS A 133 -13.22 -17.57 7.71
C HIS A 133 -12.74 -17.88 6.29
N ASP A 134 -13.68 -18.04 5.35
CA ASP A 134 -13.32 -18.16 3.95
C ASP A 134 -12.64 -16.88 3.44
N LYS A 135 -11.86 -17.02 2.36
CA LYS A 135 -11.04 -15.94 1.80
C LYS A 135 -11.84 -14.74 1.27
N ASP A 136 -13.16 -14.85 1.11
CA ASP A 136 -14.03 -13.82 0.55
C ASP A 136 -15.01 -13.22 1.59
N HIS A 137 -14.93 -13.64 2.86
CA HIS A 137 -15.60 -12.94 3.97
C HIS A 137 -15.16 -11.48 4.09
N TYR A 138 -13.84 -11.27 3.97
CA TYR A 138 -13.21 -9.95 3.81
C TYR A 138 -12.72 -9.81 2.37
N ASP A 139 -12.75 -8.59 1.81
CA ASP A 139 -12.19 -8.36 0.46
C ASP A 139 -10.69 -8.00 0.48
N GLY A 140 -10.23 -6.93 -0.19
CA GLY A 140 -8.84 -6.48 -0.15
C GLY A 140 -8.52 -5.64 1.09
N LEU A 141 -7.25 -5.55 1.48
CA LEU A 141 -6.83 -4.48 2.42
C LEU A 141 -6.61 -3.16 1.67
N LEU A 142 -5.99 -3.22 0.49
CA LEU A 142 -5.75 -2.06 -0.36
C LEU A 142 -5.91 -2.40 -1.85
N ASP A 143 -6.88 -1.78 -2.50
CA ASP A 143 -7.12 -1.95 -3.92
C ASP A 143 -6.88 -0.64 -4.68
N VAL A 144 -6.18 -0.71 -5.82
CA VAL A 144 -5.89 0.40 -6.74
C VAL A 144 -6.32 0.03 -8.16
N ASN A 145 -7.37 0.67 -8.69
CA ASN A 145 -8.15 0.13 -9.81
C ASN A 145 -8.62 1.26 -10.75
N HIS A 146 -9.19 0.86 -11.90
CA HIS A 146 -9.89 1.76 -12.83
C HIS A 146 -9.04 2.97 -13.26
N GLY A 147 -7.82 2.71 -13.74
CA GLY A 147 -6.92 3.74 -14.22
C GLY A 147 -6.39 4.70 -13.15
N ALA A 148 -6.50 4.35 -11.86
CA ALA A 148 -5.82 5.08 -10.80
C ALA A 148 -4.31 5.18 -11.10
N ASP A 149 -3.64 6.26 -10.65
CA ASP A 149 -2.26 6.51 -11.06
C ASP A 149 -1.49 7.35 -10.05
N ASN A 150 -0.16 7.25 -10.03
CA ASN A 150 0.69 8.03 -9.13
C ASN A 150 0.35 7.81 -7.64
N VAL A 151 0.53 6.57 -7.18
CA VAL A 151 0.25 6.15 -5.80
C VAL A 151 1.54 5.71 -5.11
N THR A 152 1.77 6.20 -3.88
CA THR A 152 2.82 5.68 -2.97
C THR A 152 2.15 5.04 -1.75
N VAL A 153 2.60 3.83 -1.42
CA VAL A 153 2.20 3.04 -0.25
C VAL A 153 3.45 2.80 0.58
N SER A 154 3.59 3.49 1.70
CA SER A 154 4.84 3.50 2.47
C SER A 154 4.63 3.24 3.95
N TRP A 155 5.58 2.54 4.57
CA TRP A 155 5.62 2.40 6.04
C TRP A 155 4.33 1.82 6.65
N ASN A 156 3.52 1.08 5.91
CA ASN A 156 2.30 0.47 6.42
C ASN A 156 2.58 -0.94 6.95
N THR A 157 1.73 -1.44 7.85
CA THR A 157 1.67 -2.88 8.15
C THR A 157 0.42 -3.49 7.53
N PHE A 158 0.53 -4.65 6.91
CA PHE A 158 -0.58 -5.48 6.44
C PHE A 158 -0.51 -6.83 7.13
N LYS A 159 -1.55 -7.22 7.87
CA LYS A 159 -1.49 -8.40 8.75
C LYS A 159 -2.69 -9.32 8.62
N ASN A 160 -2.42 -10.63 8.74
CA ASN A 160 -3.43 -11.68 8.97
C ASN A 160 -4.60 -11.64 7.98
N HIS A 161 -4.31 -11.77 6.69
CA HIS A 161 -5.35 -11.62 5.66
C HIS A 161 -5.08 -12.47 4.42
N PHE A 162 -6.12 -12.73 3.62
CA PHE A 162 -5.97 -13.52 2.39
C PHE A 162 -5.51 -12.69 1.18
N LYS A 163 -6.04 -11.47 1.02
CA LYS A 163 -5.88 -10.64 -0.19
C LYS A 163 -5.26 -9.28 0.17
N GLY A 164 -3.93 -9.20 0.16
CA GLY A 164 -3.19 -8.01 0.61
C GLY A 164 -3.54 -6.73 -0.16
N SER A 165 -3.01 -6.61 -1.38
CA SER A 165 -3.26 -5.48 -2.25
C SER A 165 -3.36 -5.85 -3.73
N LEU A 166 -4.44 -5.42 -4.37
CA LEU A 166 -4.67 -5.58 -5.80
C LEU A 166 -4.40 -4.26 -6.53
N VAL A 167 -3.72 -4.34 -7.69
CA VAL A 167 -3.53 -3.20 -8.59
C VAL A 167 -3.98 -3.61 -10.00
N GLY A 168 -5.08 -3.06 -10.47
CA GLY A 168 -5.76 -3.48 -11.71
C GLY A 168 -6.66 -4.71 -11.47
N HIS A 169 -7.98 -4.50 -11.49
CA HIS A 169 -8.94 -5.48 -10.98
C HIS A 169 -9.23 -6.65 -11.94
N SER A 170 -9.14 -6.43 -13.25
CA SER A 170 -9.60 -7.36 -14.28
C SER A 170 -8.65 -7.42 -15.47
N ASP A 171 -8.46 -8.62 -16.03
CA ASP A 171 -7.69 -8.83 -17.27
C ASP A 171 -8.36 -8.14 -18.48
N ASN A 172 -9.67 -7.83 -18.39
CA ASN A 172 -10.46 -7.21 -19.45
C ASN A 172 -10.56 -5.68 -19.33
N ASN A 173 -9.75 -5.02 -18.49
CA ASN A 173 -9.82 -3.58 -18.24
C ASN A 173 -8.66 -2.77 -18.89
N ALA A 174 -8.03 -3.34 -19.93
CA ALA A 174 -6.86 -2.74 -20.56
C ALA A 174 -7.11 -1.32 -21.08
N SER A 175 -8.34 -0.98 -21.52
CA SER A 175 -8.69 0.36 -22.03
C SER A 175 -8.57 1.47 -21.00
N GLU A 176 -8.77 1.17 -19.72
CA GLU A 176 -8.64 2.14 -18.63
C GLU A 176 -7.24 2.07 -17.98
N ASP A 177 -6.70 0.86 -17.83
CA ASP A 177 -5.54 0.60 -16.98
C ASP A 177 -4.19 0.73 -17.72
N THR A 178 -4.15 0.54 -19.05
CA THR A 178 -2.90 0.63 -19.82
C THR A 178 -2.33 2.04 -19.79
N GLY A 179 -1.06 2.17 -19.38
CA GLY A 179 -0.38 3.47 -19.22
C GLY A 179 -0.68 4.19 -17.89
N ARG A 180 -1.53 3.61 -17.04
CA ARG A 180 -1.86 4.06 -15.69
C ARG A 180 -1.27 3.11 -14.65
N LEU A 181 -1.83 3.11 -13.44
CA LEU A 181 -1.47 2.20 -12.34
C LEU A 181 0.03 2.24 -12.01
N LYS A 182 0.61 3.45 -11.97
CA LYS A 182 1.99 3.65 -11.48
C LYS A 182 1.99 3.69 -9.96
N VAL A 183 2.55 2.66 -9.35
CA VAL A 183 2.50 2.44 -7.90
C VAL A 183 3.90 2.24 -7.33
N THR A 184 4.15 2.79 -6.14
CA THR A 184 5.36 2.54 -5.35
C THR A 184 4.97 1.96 -4.01
N TYR A 185 5.64 0.87 -3.61
CA TYR A 185 5.51 0.26 -2.29
C TYR A 185 6.88 0.26 -1.63
N HIS A 186 7.02 0.91 -0.48
CA HIS A 186 8.27 0.83 0.28
C HIS A 186 8.15 0.81 1.79
N HIS A 187 9.08 0.11 2.43
CA HIS A 187 9.16 0.01 3.89
C HIS A 187 7.86 -0.49 4.54
N ASN A 188 7.03 -1.24 3.78
CA ASN A 188 5.84 -1.86 4.33
C ASN A 188 6.18 -3.22 4.94
N HIS A 189 5.44 -3.60 5.98
CA HIS A 189 5.49 -4.92 6.59
C HIS A 189 4.27 -5.73 6.19
N PHE A 190 4.43 -6.79 5.42
CA PHE A 190 3.38 -7.75 5.12
C PHE A 190 3.60 -9.01 5.96
N ALA A 191 2.81 -9.21 7.01
CA ALA A 191 2.96 -10.34 7.93
C ALA A 191 1.75 -11.27 7.90
N ASN A 192 1.95 -12.53 7.54
CA ASN A 192 0.88 -13.52 7.42
C ASN A 192 -0.25 -13.05 6.47
N VAL A 193 0.15 -12.48 5.33
CA VAL A 193 -0.74 -12.13 4.22
C VAL A 193 -0.58 -13.20 3.14
N TYR A 194 -1.66 -13.92 2.82
CA TYR A 194 -1.58 -15.12 1.99
C TYR A 194 -1.13 -14.83 0.55
N SER A 195 -1.71 -13.81 -0.08
CA SER A 195 -1.47 -13.48 -1.48
C SER A 195 -1.65 -11.99 -1.80
N ARG A 196 -1.26 -11.59 -3.02
CA ARG A 196 -1.39 -10.23 -3.57
C ARG A 196 -0.53 -9.22 -2.80
N ILE A 197 0.79 -9.23 -2.99
CA ILE A 197 1.72 -8.34 -2.28
C ILE A 197 2.69 -7.62 -3.24
N PRO A 198 2.24 -6.61 -4.00
CA PRO A 198 0.89 -6.48 -4.53
C PRO A 198 0.68 -7.47 -5.70
N SER A 199 -0.57 -7.58 -6.17
CA SER A 199 -0.87 -8.23 -7.44
C SER A 199 -1.19 -7.18 -8.51
N LEU A 200 -0.25 -6.94 -9.43
CA LEU A 200 -0.29 -5.86 -10.42
C LEU A 200 -0.66 -6.37 -11.82
N ARG A 201 -1.57 -5.65 -12.48
CA ARG A 201 -1.88 -5.78 -13.91
C ARG A 201 -1.63 -4.47 -14.65
N PHE A 202 -1.19 -4.56 -15.91
CA PHE A 202 -0.96 -3.46 -16.88
C PHE A 202 0.04 -2.36 -16.50
N GLY A 203 0.06 -1.95 -15.23
CA GLY A 203 0.79 -0.78 -14.74
C GLY A 203 2.28 -0.99 -14.53
N THR A 204 2.87 -0.05 -13.80
CA THR A 204 4.29 -0.05 -13.43
C THR A 204 4.44 -0.01 -11.92
N GLY A 205 5.09 -1.01 -11.35
CA GLY A 205 5.27 -1.16 -9.90
C GLY A 205 6.74 -1.06 -9.50
N HIS A 206 7.04 -0.20 -8.55
CA HIS A 206 8.31 -0.22 -7.83
C HIS A 206 8.08 -0.73 -6.40
N PHE A 207 8.57 -1.92 -6.10
CA PHE A 207 8.41 -2.59 -4.81
C PHE A 207 9.79 -2.71 -4.17
N TYR A 208 10.12 -1.82 -3.23
CA TYR A 208 11.46 -1.78 -2.64
C TYR A 208 11.50 -1.68 -1.12
N ASN A 209 12.51 -2.26 -0.47
CA ASN A 209 12.70 -2.24 0.98
C ASN A 209 11.46 -2.68 1.79
N ASN A 210 10.62 -3.55 1.26
CA ASN A 210 9.50 -4.11 2.01
C ASN A 210 9.95 -5.38 2.75
N TYR A 211 9.33 -5.63 3.90
CA TYR A 211 9.49 -6.88 4.63
C TYR A 211 8.24 -7.75 4.45
N VAL A 212 8.38 -8.92 3.84
CA VAL A 212 7.29 -9.85 3.58
C VAL A 212 7.55 -11.16 4.31
N GLU A 213 6.66 -11.53 5.23
CA GLU A 213 6.77 -12.76 5.99
C GLU A 213 5.48 -13.60 6.00
N GLY A 214 5.63 -14.91 5.78
CA GLY A 214 4.52 -15.87 5.89
C GLY A 214 3.53 -15.88 4.71
N ALA A 215 3.96 -15.46 3.51
CA ALA A 215 3.11 -15.43 2.33
C ALA A 215 3.15 -16.74 1.52
N ASP A 216 2.03 -17.14 0.92
CA ASP A 216 2.04 -18.21 -0.08
C ASP A 216 2.64 -17.67 -1.40
N THR A 217 2.11 -16.54 -1.87
CA THR A 217 2.69 -15.79 -2.99
C THR A 217 2.73 -14.30 -2.66
N ALA A 218 3.80 -13.60 -3.02
CA ALA A 218 3.95 -12.17 -2.78
C ALA A 218 3.65 -11.33 -4.04
N CYS A 219 4.67 -10.84 -4.75
CA CYS A 219 4.49 -9.97 -5.90
C CYS A 219 3.98 -10.77 -7.11
N HIS A 220 2.87 -10.32 -7.72
CA HIS A 220 2.44 -10.82 -9.03
C HIS A 220 2.52 -9.68 -10.04
N SER A 221 3.21 -9.92 -11.16
CA SER A 221 3.22 -9.00 -12.30
C SER A 221 2.52 -9.68 -13.48
N ARG A 222 1.40 -9.14 -13.94
CA ARG A 222 0.48 -9.80 -14.88
C ARG A 222 0.01 -8.84 -15.96
N MET A 223 -0.58 -9.35 -17.03
CA MET A 223 -1.19 -8.55 -18.11
C MET A 223 -0.25 -7.45 -18.65
N GLY A 224 1.01 -7.81 -18.91
CA GLY A 224 2.02 -6.90 -19.42
C GLY A 224 2.60 -5.89 -18.42
N ALA A 225 2.21 -5.96 -17.14
CA ALA A 225 2.76 -5.10 -16.09
C ALA A 225 4.29 -5.15 -16.01
N GLN A 226 4.90 -4.05 -15.57
CA GLN A 226 6.35 -3.92 -15.38
C GLN A 226 6.65 -3.73 -13.89
N MET A 227 7.40 -4.64 -13.27
CA MET A 227 7.78 -4.52 -11.85
C MET A 227 9.29 -4.45 -11.67
N LEU A 228 9.74 -3.52 -10.84
CA LEU A 228 11.08 -3.52 -10.23
C LEU A 228 10.92 -3.93 -8.76
N VAL A 229 11.52 -5.06 -8.40
CA VAL A 229 11.51 -5.64 -7.05
C VAL A 229 12.93 -5.51 -6.49
N GLU A 230 13.13 -4.55 -5.59
CA GLU A 230 14.47 -4.09 -5.16
C GLU A 230 14.67 -4.17 -3.64
N ASN A 231 15.76 -4.79 -3.18
CA ASN A 231 16.19 -4.76 -1.76
C ASN A 231 15.12 -5.18 -0.74
N ASN A 232 14.13 -5.99 -1.14
CA ASN A 232 13.11 -6.49 -0.21
C ASN A 232 13.64 -7.69 0.57
N VAL A 233 13.03 -7.97 1.73
CA VAL A 233 13.31 -9.15 2.54
C VAL A 233 12.09 -10.06 2.57
N PHE A 234 12.27 -11.33 2.23
CA PHE A 234 11.24 -12.35 2.28
C PHE A 234 11.60 -13.42 3.32
N ARG A 235 10.64 -13.81 4.17
CA ARG A 235 10.81 -14.87 5.18
C ARG A 235 9.61 -15.78 5.21
N SER A 236 9.81 -17.09 5.27
CA SER A 236 8.70 -18.05 5.27
C SER A 236 7.69 -17.80 4.13
N THR A 237 8.18 -17.30 3.00
CA THR A 237 7.39 -16.99 1.81
C THR A 237 7.65 -18.05 0.77
N LYS A 238 6.62 -18.66 0.17
CA LYS A 238 6.86 -19.73 -0.81
C LYS A 238 7.29 -19.18 -2.16
N VAL A 239 6.59 -18.18 -2.68
CA VAL A 239 6.92 -17.51 -3.96
C VAL A 239 7.01 -16.01 -3.75
N ALA A 240 8.20 -15.43 -3.86
CA ALA A 240 8.44 -14.00 -3.69
C ALA A 240 7.93 -13.18 -4.87
N VAL A 241 8.15 -13.67 -6.10
CA VAL A 241 7.74 -12.99 -7.34
C VAL A 241 7.26 -14.02 -8.35
N THR A 242 6.15 -13.75 -9.01
CA THR A 242 5.63 -14.55 -10.12
C THR A 242 5.13 -13.65 -11.26
N THR A 243 5.38 -14.05 -12.50
CA THR A 243 4.88 -13.35 -13.69
C THR A 243 3.90 -14.15 -14.52
N ASN A 244 3.70 -15.44 -14.21
CA ASN A 244 3.00 -16.40 -15.08
C ASN A 244 1.88 -17.16 -14.35
N ARG A 245 1.25 -16.51 -13.36
CA ARG A 245 0.10 -17.04 -12.62
C ARG A 245 -1.11 -16.13 -12.76
N SER A 246 -2.29 -16.76 -12.71
CA SER A 246 -3.57 -16.09 -12.41
C SER A 246 -4.02 -14.99 -13.39
N SER A 247 -3.49 -14.97 -14.61
CA SER A 247 -3.91 -14.09 -15.71
C SER A 247 -3.56 -14.73 -17.07
N ASP A 248 -4.25 -14.29 -18.13
CA ASP A 248 -4.08 -14.85 -19.49
C ASP A 248 -2.75 -14.46 -20.14
N VAL A 249 -2.21 -13.31 -19.75
CA VAL A 249 -0.93 -12.80 -20.23
C VAL A 249 -0.03 -12.59 -19.04
N ASP A 250 1.20 -13.07 -19.14
CA ASP A 250 2.22 -12.84 -18.15
C ASP A 250 2.46 -11.33 -17.93
N GLY A 251 3.19 -10.96 -16.90
CA GLY A 251 3.82 -9.64 -16.76
C GLY A 251 5.33 -9.69 -17.01
N TYR A 252 6.03 -8.74 -16.42
CA TYR A 252 7.47 -8.61 -16.44
C TYR A 252 7.99 -8.21 -15.06
N ALA A 253 9.13 -8.75 -14.66
CA ALA A 253 9.78 -8.39 -13.40
C ALA A 253 11.31 -8.28 -13.54
N ASN A 254 11.88 -7.25 -12.92
CA ASN A 254 13.30 -7.05 -12.70
C ASN A 254 13.57 -7.17 -11.19
N LEU A 255 14.51 -8.03 -10.81
CA LEU A 255 14.86 -8.27 -9.40
C LEU A 255 16.29 -7.79 -9.15
N ARG A 256 16.53 -7.05 -8.06
CA ARG A 256 17.90 -6.74 -7.60
C ARG A 256 17.99 -6.59 -6.08
N GLY A 257 19.09 -7.09 -5.51
CA GLY A 257 19.44 -6.90 -4.10
C GLY A 257 18.46 -7.48 -3.06
N ASN A 258 17.45 -8.25 -3.48
CA ASN A 258 16.49 -8.87 -2.57
C ASN A 258 17.13 -10.00 -1.76
N ASP A 259 16.78 -10.09 -0.49
CA ASP A 259 16.99 -11.27 0.34
C ASP A 259 15.73 -12.15 0.26
N LEU A 260 15.80 -13.20 -0.56
CA LEU A 260 14.67 -14.09 -0.82
C LEU A 260 14.35 -15.03 0.35
N GLY A 261 15.27 -15.24 1.31
CA GLY A 261 15.05 -16.14 2.44
C GLY A 261 14.59 -17.55 2.08
N GLY A 262 14.98 -18.05 0.90
CA GLY A 262 14.57 -19.36 0.37
C GLY A 262 13.28 -19.37 -0.47
N ALA A 263 12.60 -18.23 -0.63
CA ALA A 263 11.44 -18.11 -1.50
C ALA A 263 11.79 -18.34 -2.97
N ALA A 264 10.90 -19.01 -3.71
CA ALA A 264 11.03 -19.17 -5.15
C ALA A 264 10.73 -17.86 -5.90
N THR A 265 11.25 -17.78 -7.13
CA THR A 265 10.90 -16.74 -8.11
C THR A 265 10.48 -17.40 -9.41
N GLU A 266 9.32 -17.04 -9.92
CA GLU A 266 8.71 -17.58 -11.14
C GLU A 266 8.59 -16.47 -12.17
N VAL A 267 9.74 -15.97 -12.61
CA VAL A 267 9.82 -14.87 -13.58
C VAL A 267 10.07 -15.46 -14.96
N SER A 268 9.02 -15.56 -15.75
CA SER A 268 9.06 -16.01 -17.15
C SER A 268 9.62 -14.96 -18.10
N ARG A 269 9.50 -13.67 -17.76
CA ARG A 269 9.91 -12.55 -18.61
C ARG A 269 10.51 -11.39 -17.80
N VAL A 270 11.64 -10.88 -18.29
CA VAL A 270 12.35 -9.73 -17.72
C VAL A 270 11.89 -8.45 -18.43
N GLY A 271 11.64 -7.38 -17.67
CA GLY A 271 11.06 -6.13 -18.16
C GLY A 271 12.07 -5.04 -18.49
N THR A 272 11.59 -3.91 -19.02
CA THR A 272 12.43 -2.74 -19.32
C THR A 272 12.49 -1.74 -18.15
N PHE A 273 11.57 -1.84 -17.19
CA PHE A 273 11.56 -0.99 -15.99
C PHE A 273 12.66 -1.39 -15.00
N THR A 274 13.85 -0.83 -15.18
CA THR A 274 15.06 -1.12 -14.38
C THR A 274 15.48 0.04 -13.48
N SER A 275 14.89 1.22 -13.68
CA SER A 275 15.06 2.39 -12.83
C SER A 275 13.76 3.19 -12.76
N PRO A 276 13.33 3.64 -11.57
CA PRO A 276 12.22 4.56 -11.46
C PRO A 276 12.58 5.97 -11.94
N PRO A 277 11.59 6.79 -12.36
CA PRO A 277 11.80 8.15 -12.86
C PRO A 277 11.82 9.21 -11.74
N TYR A 278 12.18 8.83 -10.52
CA TYR A 278 12.21 9.71 -9.35
C TYR A 278 13.44 9.42 -8.48
N ALA A 279 13.85 10.41 -7.69
CA ALA A 279 14.91 10.24 -6.70
C ALA A 279 14.38 9.43 -5.51
N TYR A 280 15.21 8.52 -5.00
CA TYR A 280 14.97 7.73 -3.80
C TYR A 280 16.33 7.21 -3.30
N THR A 281 16.39 6.78 -2.04
CA THR A 281 17.55 6.08 -1.49
C THR A 281 17.07 4.75 -0.95
N ALA A 282 17.46 3.65 -1.60
CA ALA A 282 17.20 2.32 -1.07
C ALA A 282 18.26 1.95 -0.03
N GLU A 283 17.82 1.65 1.19
CA GLU A 283 18.65 0.94 2.17
C GLU A 283 19.00 -0.50 1.68
N PRO A 284 20.11 -1.09 2.16
CA PRO A 284 20.43 -2.49 1.85
C PRO A 284 19.42 -3.44 2.52
N ALA A 285 19.13 -4.58 1.89
CA ALA A 285 18.18 -5.57 2.41
C ALA A 285 18.51 -6.05 3.85
N SER A 286 19.78 -6.00 4.26
CA SER A 286 20.21 -6.34 5.62
C SER A 286 19.66 -5.42 6.71
N SER A 287 19.30 -4.17 6.37
CA SER A 287 18.71 -3.20 7.31
C SER A 287 17.18 -3.23 7.34
N VAL A 288 16.56 -3.72 6.27
CA VAL A 288 15.11 -3.61 6.03
C VAL A 288 14.27 -4.20 7.16
N VAL A 289 14.62 -5.37 7.69
CA VAL A 289 13.86 -5.97 8.80
C VAL A 289 13.84 -5.04 10.02
N ALA A 290 14.99 -4.46 10.39
CA ALA A 290 15.09 -3.56 11.55
C ALA A 290 14.34 -2.24 11.31
N SER A 291 14.54 -1.62 10.15
CA SER A 291 13.88 -0.38 9.78
C SER A 291 12.36 -0.56 9.75
N VAL A 292 11.87 -1.55 9.00
CA VAL A 292 10.43 -1.79 8.82
C VAL A 292 9.74 -2.21 10.12
N THR A 293 10.32 -3.11 10.92
CA THR A 293 9.68 -3.53 12.18
C THR A 293 9.63 -2.43 13.25
N SER A 294 10.56 -1.46 13.19
CA SER A 294 10.58 -0.34 14.13
C SER A 294 9.68 0.82 13.71
N GLY A 295 9.61 1.10 12.40
CA GLY A 295 8.95 2.27 11.83
C GLY A 295 7.58 2.04 11.19
N ALA A 296 7.25 0.84 10.72
CA ALA A 296 5.99 0.66 9.99
C ALA A 296 4.75 0.59 10.91
N GLY A 297 3.64 1.15 10.44
CA GLY A 297 2.31 1.06 11.05
C GLY A 297 1.87 2.30 11.83
N ALA A 298 0.63 2.24 12.33
CA ALA A 298 0.05 3.33 13.09
C ALA A 298 0.77 3.53 14.44
N GLY A 299 0.93 4.78 14.85
CA GLY A 299 1.65 5.21 16.05
C GLY A 299 3.15 5.42 15.86
N LYS A 300 3.64 5.45 14.62
CA LYS A 300 5.08 5.51 14.29
C LYS A 300 5.48 6.74 13.45
N LEU A 301 4.63 7.76 13.43
CA LEU A 301 4.94 9.06 12.82
C LEU A 301 6.03 9.83 13.58
#